data_AF-A0A5C4XC34-F1
#
_entry.id   AF-A0A5C4XC34-F1
#
_cell.length_a   1.000
_cell.length_b   1.000
_cell.length_c   1.000
_cell.angle_alpha   90.00
_cell.angle_beta   90.00
_cell.angle_gamma   90.00
#
_symmetry.space_group_name_H-M   'P 1'
#
loop_
_entity.id
_entity.type
_entity.pdbx_description
1 polymer ?
#
loop_
_entity_poly.entity_id
_entity_poly.type
_entity_poly.pdbx_seq_one_letter_code
_entity_poly.pdbx_strand_id
1 'polypeptide(L)'
;MKNMILAAALVSASAFSALAQTTPAPTSNGDTPAVATPDSKNATAPVEGANSFTQDQAKFRIEKAGFSDVKNLMKDDRGVWMAAGMKDGKAVNIALDYQGNVVAK
;
A
#
# COMPACT_ATOMS: atom_id res chain seq x y z
N MET A 1 -44.89 -24.84 -52.40
CA MET A 1 -44.42 -26.17 -51.96
C MET A 1 -44.11 -26.07 -50.48
N LYS A 2 -44.67 -26.96 -49.65
CA LYS A 2 -44.64 -26.90 -48.19
C LYS A 2 -43.53 -27.82 -47.69
N ASN A 3 -42.59 -27.27 -46.91
CA ASN A 3 -41.55 -28.04 -46.25
C ASN A 3 -41.50 -27.58 -44.80
N MET A 4 -42.36 -28.16 -43.97
CA MET A 4 -42.18 -28.23 -42.52
C MET A 4 -41.70 -29.65 -42.23
N ILE A 5 -40.62 -29.81 -41.47
CA ILE A 5 -40.56 -30.68 -40.30
C ILE A 5 -39.30 -30.33 -39.49
N LEU A 6 -39.56 -30.29 -38.20
CA LEU A 6 -38.78 -29.89 -37.05
C LEU A 6 -38.02 -31.11 -36.49
N ALA A 7 -36.83 -30.91 -35.92
CA ALA A 7 -36.46 -31.38 -34.56
C ALA A 7 -34.93 -31.45 -34.42
N ALA A 8 -34.40 -30.46 -33.70
CA ALA A 8 -33.07 -30.46 -33.14
C ALA A 8 -33.08 -31.15 -31.77
N ALA A 9 -32.09 -31.98 -31.47
CA ALA A 9 -31.78 -32.41 -30.11
C ALA A 9 -30.31 -32.82 -30.01
N LEU A 10 -29.44 -31.87 -29.64
CA LEU A 10 -28.06 -32.14 -29.26
C LEU A 10 -27.72 -31.42 -27.95
N VAL A 11 -27.35 -32.27 -26.98
CA VAL A 11 -26.28 -32.12 -26.00
C VAL A 11 -26.49 -31.14 -24.83
N SER A 12 -26.83 -31.76 -23.70
CA SER A 12 -26.16 -31.65 -22.40
C SER A 12 -25.38 -30.36 -22.10
N ALA A 13 -25.92 -29.56 -21.18
CA ALA A 13 -25.11 -28.69 -20.33
C ALA A 13 -25.68 -28.70 -18.91
N SER A 14 -24.99 -29.40 -18.02
CA SER A 14 -25.18 -29.34 -16.57
C SER A 14 -24.93 -27.90 -16.09
N ALA A 15 -25.99 -27.16 -15.79
CA ALA A 15 -25.88 -25.87 -15.13
C ALA A 15 -25.63 -26.10 -13.64
N PHE A 16 -24.35 -26.08 -13.24
CA PHE A 16 -23.97 -25.80 -11.87
C PHE A 16 -24.44 -24.39 -11.53
N SER A 17 -25.39 -24.24 -10.60
CA SER A 17 -25.73 -22.94 -10.03
C SER A 17 -24.56 -22.50 -9.16
N ALA A 18 -23.67 -21.66 -9.72
CA ALA A 18 -22.66 -20.97 -8.94
C ALA A 18 -23.36 -19.99 -7.99
N LEU A 19 -23.10 -20.15 -6.69
CA LEU A 19 -23.56 -19.26 -5.63
C LEU A 19 -22.79 -17.93 -5.68
N ALA A 20 -23.54 -16.85 -5.45
CA ALA A 20 -23.16 -15.58 -4.85
C ALA A 20 -22.11 -14.69 -5.56
N GLN A 21 -22.60 -13.61 -6.18
CA GLN A 21 -21.87 -12.35 -6.19
C GLN A 21 -22.82 -11.19 -5.86
N THR A 22 -23.00 -10.95 -4.56
CA THR A 22 -23.55 -9.67 -4.09
C THR A 22 -22.46 -8.62 -4.27
N THR A 23 -22.53 -7.83 -5.33
CA THR A 23 -21.78 -6.58 -5.43
C THR A 23 -22.27 -5.66 -4.32
N PRO A 24 -21.43 -5.26 -3.34
CA PRO A 24 -21.84 -4.25 -2.38
C PRO A 24 -22.13 -2.94 -3.13
N ALA A 25 -23.27 -2.31 -2.85
CA ALA A 25 -23.54 -0.98 -3.36
C ALA A 25 -22.42 -0.01 -2.94
N PRO A 26 -22.01 0.93 -3.81
CA PRO A 26 -21.02 1.94 -3.42
C PRO A 26 -21.60 2.75 -2.27
N THR A 27 -20.99 2.66 -1.10
CA THR A 27 -21.37 3.50 0.04
C THR A 27 -20.99 4.93 -0.28
N SER A 28 -21.93 5.87 -0.21
CA SER A 28 -21.71 7.31 -0.42
C SER A 28 -20.86 7.98 0.67
N ASN A 29 -20.30 7.19 1.60
CA ASN A 29 -19.34 7.64 2.58
C ASN A 29 -17.97 7.21 2.05
N GLY A 30 -17.13 8.19 1.72
CA GLY A 30 -15.80 8.03 1.13
C GLY A 30 -14.77 7.38 2.07
N ASP A 31 -15.18 6.38 2.84
CA ASP A 31 -14.30 5.55 3.64
C ASP A 31 -13.84 4.39 2.76
N THR A 32 -12.81 4.66 1.95
CA THR A 32 -11.96 3.58 1.46
C THR A 32 -11.48 2.81 2.70
N PRO A 33 -11.61 1.47 2.77
CA PRO A 33 -11.06 0.73 3.89
C PRO A 33 -9.56 1.01 3.91
N ALA A 34 -9.10 1.79 4.88
CA ALA A 34 -7.69 1.97 5.13
C ALA A 34 -7.16 0.58 5.47
N VAL A 35 -6.48 -0.05 4.51
CA VAL A 35 -5.66 -1.23 4.79
C VAL A 35 -4.56 -0.73 5.71
N ALA A 36 -4.81 -0.79 7.02
CA ALA A 36 -3.80 -0.62 8.03
C ALA A 36 -2.88 -1.84 7.90
N THR A 37 -1.82 -1.73 7.10
CA THR A 37 -0.70 -2.66 7.17
C THR A 37 -0.24 -2.73 8.62
N PRO A 38 0.05 -3.93 9.17
CA PRO A 38 0.39 -4.07 10.57
C PRO A 38 1.57 -3.18 10.94
N ASP A 39 1.65 -2.73 12.20
CA ASP A 39 2.80 -2.04 12.82
C ASP A 39 4.11 -2.86 12.83
N SER A 40 4.21 -3.92 12.02
CA SER A 40 5.43 -4.69 11.86
C SER A 40 6.46 -3.82 11.15
N LYS A 41 7.49 -3.39 11.88
CA LYS A 41 8.72 -2.89 11.27
C LYS A 41 9.20 -3.94 10.28
N ASN A 42 9.14 -3.62 8.99
CA ASN A 42 9.60 -4.51 7.94
C ASN A 42 11.11 -4.78 8.17
N ALA A 43 11.49 -6.06 8.37
CA ALA A 43 12.88 -6.45 8.58
C ALA A 43 13.79 -6.08 7.39
N THR A 44 13.20 -5.84 6.23
CA THR A 44 13.89 -5.46 4.98
C THR A 44 13.88 -3.94 4.73
N ALA A 45 13.39 -3.12 5.68
CA ALA A 45 13.43 -1.67 5.54
C ALA A 45 14.87 -1.13 5.56
N PRO A 46 15.17 -0.02 4.85
CA PRO A 46 14.26 0.76 4.01
C PRO A 46 14.09 0.15 2.62
N VAL A 47 12.85 0.15 2.11
CA VAL A 47 12.55 -0.34 0.76
C VAL A 47 12.61 0.81 -0.27
N GLU A 48 13.29 0.59 -1.38
CA GLU A 48 13.38 1.57 -2.48
C GLU A 48 12.04 1.70 -3.22
N GLY A 49 11.70 2.92 -3.68
CA GLY A 49 10.45 3.14 -4.40
C GLY A 49 10.06 4.61 -4.49
N ALA A 50 9.17 4.93 -5.45
CA ALA A 50 8.68 6.28 -5.65
C ALA A 50 7.92 6.79 -4.41
N ASN A 51 8.56 7.70 -3.68
CA ASN A 51 8.00 8.27 -2.45
C ASN A 51 7.29 9.58 -2.73
N SER A 52 6.02 9.62 -2.29
CA SER A 52 5.08 10.73 -2.45
C SER A 52 5.01 11.65 -1.23
N PHE A 53 5.74 11.35 -0.15
CA PHE A 53 5.80 12.24 1.01
C PHE A 53 6.51 13.53 0.64
N THR A 54 5.94 14.64 1.11
CA THR A 54 6.65 15.92 1.14
C THR A 54 7.74 15.89 2.22
N GLN A 55 8.68 16.83 2.17
CA GLN A 55 9.72 16.96 3.19
C GLN A 55 9.13 17.10 4.60
N ASP A 56 8.08 17.92 4.76
CA ASP A 56 7.42 18.12 6.06
C ASP A 56 6.73 16.83 6.56
N GLN A 57 6.11 16.10 5.65
CA GLN A 57 5.48 14.81 5.94
C GLN A 57 6.52 13.74 6.33
N ALA A 58 7.71 13.77 5.72
CA ALA A 58 8.81 12.89 6.07
C ALA A 58 9.38 13.24 7.44
N LYS A 59 9.63 14.53 7.70
CA LYS A 59 10.10 15.04 8.99
C LYS A 59 9.16 14.66 10.12
N PHE A 60 7.86 14.91 9.97
CA PHE A 60 6.84 14.56 10.96
C PHE A 60 6.85 13.07 11.30
N ARG A 61 7.00 12.19 10.30
CA ARG A 61 7.08 10.74 10.52
C ARG A 61 8.36 10.33 11.26
N ILE A 62 9.50 10.93 10.89
CA ILE A 62 10.78 10.69 11.56
C ILE A 62 10.70 11.09 13.04
N GLU A 63 10.14 12.27 13.34
CA GLU A 63 9.96 12.73 14.71
C GLU A 63 9.00 11.82 15.49
N LYS A 64 7.88 11.42 14.87
CA LYS A 64 6.92 10.46 15.47
C LYS A 64 7.55 9.09 15.74
N ALA A 65 8.58 8.69 15.00
CA ALA A 65 9.34 7.46 15.23
C ALA A 65 10.38 7.58 16.38
N GLY A 66 10.40 8.70 17.09
CA GLY A 66 11.23 8.92 18.27
C GLY A 66 12.66 9.32 17.93
N PHE A 67 12.85 10.06 16.82
CA PHE A 67 14.11 10.70 16.48
C PHE A 67 14.00 12.20 16.77
N SER A 68 15.08 12.82 17.24
CA SER A 68 15.16 14.26 17.46
C SER A 68 16.26 14.89 16.61
N ASP A 69 16.36 16.22 16.63
CA ASP A 69 17.41 16.99 15.97
C ASP A 69 17.61 16.65 14.48
N VAL A 70 16.49 16.41 13.79
CA VAL A 70 16.48 16.01 12.37
C VAL A 70 17.05 17.13 11.51
N LYS A 71 18.12 16.83 10.78
CA LYS A 71 18.90 17.74 9.94
C LYS A 71 19.17 17.12 8.57
N ASN A 72 19.39 17.96 7.57
CA ASN A 72 19.75 17.55 6.21
C ASN A 72 18.75 16.55 5.58
N LEU A 73 17.46 16.73 5.86
CA LEU A 73 16.41 15.87 5.33
C LEU A 73 16.30 16.05 3.81
N MET A 74 16.59 14.99 3.06
CA MET A 74 16.54 14.98 1.59
C MET A 74 16.07 13.63 1.06
N LYS A 75 15.39 13.62 -0.08
CA LYS A 75 15.01 12.38 -0.76
C LYS A 75 16.16 11.96 -1.69
N ASP A 76 16.62 10.73 -1.56
CA ASP A 76 17.64 10.17 -2.46
C ASP A 76 17.06 9.76 -3.82
N ASP A 77 17.94 9.33 -4.72
CA ASP A 77 17.62 8.87 -6.07
C ASP A 77 16.76 7.59 -6.09
N ARG A 78 16.73 6.85 -4.99
CA ARG A 78 15.94 5.62 -4.80
C ARG A 78 14.58 5.91 -4.14
N GLY A 79 14.29 7.19 -3.91
CA GLY A 79 13.05 7.65 -3.31
C GLY A 79 12.98 7.48 -1.79
N VAL A 80 14.10 7.24 -1.11
CA VAL A 80 14.15 7.12 0.34
C VAL A 80 14.54 8.46 0.95
N TRP A 81 13.79 8.92 1.95
CA TRP A 81 14.13 10.14 2.69
C TRP A 81 15.27 9.86 3.68
N MET A 82 16.42 10.50 3.47
CA MET A 82 17.60 10.46 4.31
C MET A 82 17.66 11.69 5.22
N ALA A 83 18.04 11.52 6.47
CA ALA A 83 18.37 12.62 7.39
C ALA A 83 19.46 12.21 8.38
N ALA A 84 20.10 13.20 9.01
CA ALA A 84 20.84 12.97 10.25
C ALA A 84 19.93 13.36 11.44
N GLY A 85 20.07 12.68 12.56
CA GLY A 85 19.36 13.05 13.78
C GLY A 85 19.89 12.31 14.99
N MET A 86 19.13 12.34 16.07
CA MET A 86 19.49 11.74 17.35
C MET A 86 18.47 10.67 17.72
N LYS A 87 18.96 9.54 18.24
CA LYS A 87 18.14 8.49 18.87
C LYS A 87 18.86 8.02 20.13
N ASP A 88 18.16 8.03 21.27
CA ASP A 88 18.70 7.58 22.55
C ASP A 88 20.05 8.26 22.91
N GLY A 89 20.18 9.56 22.61
CA GLY A 89 21.37 10.36 22.87
C GLY A 89 22.55 10.11 21.91
N LYS A 90 22.37 9.30 20.86
CA LYS A 90 23.39 9.02 19.84
C LYS A 90 23.01 9.65 18.50
N ALA A 91 24.00 10.23 17.82
CA ALA A 91 23.84 10.66 16.44
C ALA A 91 23.71 9.44 15.53
N VAL A 92 22.69 9.43 14.68
CA VAL A 92 22.37 8.35 13.74
C VAL A 92 21.96 8.92 12.40
N ASN A 93 22.19 8.15 11.34
CA ASN A 93 21.57 8.40 10.06
C ASN A 93 20.17 7.79 10.06
N ILE A 94 19.22 8.45 9.44
CA ILE A 94 17.82 8.09 9.46
C ILE A 94 17.38 7.85 8.03
N ALA A 95 16.68 6.75 7.81
CA ALA A 95 16.05 6.43 6.54
C ALA A 95 14.55 6.25 6.71
N LEU A 96 13.77 6.92 5.84
CA LEU A 96 12.33 6.76 5.71
C LEU A 96 11.98 6.32 4.29
N ASP A 97 11.40 5.13 4.16
CA ASP A 97 10.99 4.60 2.85
C ASP A 97 9.60 5.06 2.40
N TYR A 98 9.21 4.68 1.18
CA TYR A 98 7.90 5.02 0.61
C TYR A 98 6.72 4.36 1.35
N GLN A 99 6.98 3.30 2.12
CA GLN A 99 5.97 2.60 2.91
C GLN A 99 5.75 3.28 4.27
N GLY A 100 6.61 4.24 4.65
CA GLY A 100 6.53 4.92 5.94
C GLY A 100 7.38 4.28 7.04
N ASN A 101 8.22 3.28 6.73
CA ASN A 101 9.12 2.69 7.72
C ASN A 101 10.27 3.66 8.01
N VAL A 102 10.51 3.96 9.28
CA VAL A 102 11.64 4.79 9.74
C VAL A 102 12.65 3.90 10.46
N VAL A 103 13.91 3.91 10.00
CA VAL A 103 15.01 3.15 10.58
C VAL A 103 16.24 4.01 10.84
N ALA A 104 17.00 3.65 11.87
CA ALA A 104 18.34 4.18 12.12
C ALA A 104 19.36 3.35 11.33
N LYS A 105 20.32 4.02 10.69
CA LYS A 105 21.44 3.46 9.92
C LYS A 105 22.76 3.69 10.65
#